data_AF-A0A967WVL2-F1
#
_entry.id   AF-A0A967WVL2-F1
#
_cell.length_a   1.000
_cell.length_b   1.000
_cell.length_c   1.000
_cell.angle_alpha   90.00
_cell.angle_beta   90.00
_cell.angle_gamma   90.00
#
_symmetry.space_group_name_H-M   'P 1'
#
loop_
_entity.id
_entity.type
_entity.pdbx_description
1 polymer ?
#
loop_
_entity_poly.entity_id
_entity_poly.type
_entity_poly.pdbx_seq_one_letter_code
_entity_poly.pdbx_strand_id
1 'polypeptide(L)'
;MLRGYEEWGNKVVHRLRGMFAFAILDERAGGDAKQTPRSSAGHQLFLARDHMGVKPLYYAQCADAFLFASELRALLASGLVHAQVSSAGLVGYLLMGSVPNPL
;
A
#
# COMPACT_ATOMS: atom_id res chain seq x y z
N MET A 1 6.22 -10.02 -12.51
CA MET A 1 6.18 -9.47 -11.13
C MET A 1 6.53 -10.53 -10.10
N LEU A 2 5.68 -11.55 -9.86
CA LEU A 2 5.91 -12.59 -8.83
C LEU A 2 7.29 -13.26 -8.94
N ARG A 3 7.68 -13.76 -10.12
CA ARG A 3 9.03 -14.30 -10.38
C ARG A 3 10.16 -13.33 -10.05
N GLY A 4 9.95 -12.03 -10.28
CA GLY A 4 10.93 -11.01 -9.94
C GLY A 4 11.00 -10.72 -8.44
N TYR A 5 9.88 -10.86 -7.73
CA TYR A 5 9.87 -10.79 -6.27
C TYR A 5 10.61 -11.99 -5.66
N GLU A 6 10.48 -13.19 -6.23
CA GLU A 6 11.27 -14.35 -5.80
C GLU A 6 12.78 -14.16 -6.01
N GLU A 7 13.18 -13.48 -7.09
CA GLU A 7 14.59 -13.28 -7.42
C GLU A 7 15.23 -12.09 -6.67
N TRP A 8 14.50 -10.98 -6.54
CA TRP A 8 15.03 -9.70 -6.05
C TRP A 8 14.35 -9.17 -4.78
N GLY A 9 13.35 -9.88 -4.23
CA GLY A 9 12.59 -9.43 -3.07
C GLY A 9 11.90 -8.08 -3.30
N ASN A 10 11.91 -7.22 -2.29
CA ASN A 10 11.35 -5.86 -2.34
C ASN A 10 12.00 -4.97 -3.42
N LYS A 11 13.25 -5.24 -3.83
CA LYS A 11 13.95 -4.48 -4.89
C LYS A 11 13.36 -4.69 -6.27
N VAL A 12 12.40 -5.60 -6.43
CA VAL A 12 11.65 -5.79 -7.69
C VAL A 12 11.03 -4.48 -8.18
N VAL A 13 10.64 -3.57 -7.27
CA VAL A 13 10.01 -2.28 -7.62
C VAL A 13 10.89 -1.42 -8.53
N HIS A 14 12.21 -1.48 -8.37
CA HIS A 14 13.16 -0.73 -9.21
C HIS A 14 13.35 -1.32 -10.61
N ARG A 15 12.87 -2.55 -10.84
CA ARG A 15 12.98 -3.26 -12.12
C ARG A 15 11.67 -3.26 -12.91
N LEU A 16 10.54 -3.01 -12.26
CA LEU A 16 9.25 -2.92 -12.92
C LEU A 16 9.14 -1.58 -13.67
N ARG A 17 8.77 -1.67 -14.95
CA ARG A 17 8.49 -0.51 -15.80
C ARG A 17 6.99 -0.45 -16.09
N GLY A 18 6.39 0.72 -15.92
CA GLY A 18 4.96 0.95 -16.15
C GLY A 18 4.22 1.33 -14.87
N MET A 19 2.89 1.40 -14.98
CA MET A 19 1.98 1.74 -13.89
C MET A 19 1.54 0.48 -13.16
N PHE A 20 1.70 0.42 -11.84
CA PHE A 20 1.39 -0.77 -11.04
C PHE A 20 0.98 -0.41 -9.62
N ALA A 21 0.10 -1.21 -9.05
CA ALA A 21 -0.13 -1.30 -7.61
C ALA A 21 -0.44 -2.77 -7.31
N PHE A 22 0.25 -3.38 -6.36
CA PHE A 22 0.06 -4.79 -6.02
C PHE A 22 0.36 -5.07 -4.56
N ALA A 23 -0.13 -6.22 -4.08
CA ALA A 23 0.18 -6.78 -2.78
C ALA A 23 0.64 -8.24 -2.93
N ILE A 24 1.65 -8.64 -2.15
CA ILE A 24 2.12 -10.02 -2.03
C ILE A 24 2.05 -10.40 -0.55
N LEU A 25 1.35 -11.48 -0.24
CA LEU A 25 1.41 -12.11 1.07
C LEU A 25 2.39 -13.28 0.98
N ASP A 26 3.47 -13.22 1.74
CA ASP A 26 4.41 -14.33 1.90
C ASP A 26 4.09 -15.09 3.20
N GLU A 27 3.54 -16.29 3.04
CA GLU A 27 3.10 -17.15 4.15
C GLU A 27 4.19 -18.12 4.62
N ARG A 28 5.40 -18.04 4.07
CA ARG A 28 6.48 -18.99 4.40
C ARG A 28 6.96 -18.74 5.84
N ALA A 29 6.77 -19.75 6.71
CA ALA A 29 7.07 -19.70 8.15
C ALA A 29 8.58 -19.55 8.51
N GLY A 30 9.47 -19.51 7.51
CA GLY A 30 10.89 -19.29 7.67
C GLY A 30 11.37 -18.35 6.57
N GLY A 31 11.84 -17.17 6.96
CA GLY A 31 12.24 -16.13 6.03
C GLY A 31 13.44 -16.51 5.18
N ASP A 32 13.19 -17.02 3.99
CA ASP A 32 14.14 -17.07 2.86
C ASP A 32 14.05 -15.82 1.99
N ALA A 33 13.63 -14.69 2.58
CA ALA A 33 13.67 -13.41 1.91
C ALA A 33 15.10 -12.88 2.01
N LYS A 34 15.92 -13.15 0.97
CA LYS A 34 17.05 -12.30 0.61
C LYS A 34 16.62 -10.84 0.83
N GLN A 35 17.09 -10.21 1.92
CA GLN A 35 17.07 -8.77 2.16
C GLN A 35 15.77 -8.12 2.69
N THR A 36 15.06 -8.71 3.65
CA THR A 36 14.16 -7.91 4.52
C THR A 36 14.43 -8.15 6.01
N PRO A 37 14.57 -7.09 6.85
CA PRO A 37 14.74 -7.25 8.29
C PRO A 37 13.56 -8.02 8.89
N ARG A 38 13.89 -9.09 9.62
CA ARG A 38 12.95 -10.02 10.25
C ARG A 38 11.94 -9.29 11.15
N SER A 39 10.66 -9.39 10.80
CA SER A 39 9.61 -9.40 11.82
C SER A 39 9.56 -10.81 12.42
N SER A 40 9.47 -10.91 13.74
CA SER A 40 9.49 -12.18 14.48
C SER A 40 8.27 -13.05 14.10
N ALA A 41 8.54 -14.24 13.54
CA ALA A 41 7.61 -15.37 13.44
C ALA A 41 6.22 -15.10 12.81
N GLY A 42 6.11 -14.31 11.74
CA GLY A 42 4.82 -14.01 11.08
C GLY A 42 4.87 -13.95 9.56
N HIS A 43 3.70 -14.11 8.92
CA HIS A 43 3.49 -13.87 7.49
C HIS A 43 3.85 -12.42 7.13
N GLN A 44 4.44 -12.21 5.96
CA GLN A 44 4.88 -10.89 5.50
C GLN A 44 3.96 -10.36 4.40
N LEU A 45 3.36 -9.19 4.60
CA LEU A 45 2.61 -8.48 3.58
C LEU A 45 3.51 -7.42 2.93
N PHE A 46 3.73 -7.51 1.62
CA PHE A 46 4.46 -6.52 0.82
C PHE A 46 3.51 -5.80 -0.13
N LEU A 47 3.36 -4.49 0.04
CA LEU A 47 2.60 -3.64 -0.86
C LEU A 47 3.55 -2.75 -1.65
N ALA A 48 3.26 -2.55 -2.94
CA ALA A 48 4.03 -1.65 -3.79
C ALA A 48 3.12 -0.89 -4.76
N ARG A 49 3.52 0.35 -5.04
CA ARG A 49 2.90 1.27 -6.01
C ARG A 49 3.99 1.77 -6.96
N ASP A 50 3.60 2.17 -8.17
CA ASP A 50 4.51 2.76 -9.14
C ASP A 50 5.12 4.08 -8.66
N HIS A 51 6.29 4.42 -9.20
CA HIS A 51 7.11 5.56 -8.76
C HIS A 51 6.40 6.91 -8.88
N MET A 52 5.50 7.06 -9.86
CA MET A 52 4.76 8.31 -10.08
C MET A 52 3.42 8.32 -9.33
N GLY A 53 3.09 7.23 -8.63
CA GLY A 53 1.81 7.09 -7.96
C GLY A 53 0.63 7.14 -8.92
N VAL A 54 0.74 6.60 -10.13
CA VAL A 54 -0.36 6.63 -11.10
C VAL A 54 -1.48 5.68 -10.70
N LYS A 55 -1.17 4.47 -10.24
CA LYS A 55 -2.19 3.54 -9.73
C LYS A 55 -2.46 3.80 -8.26
N PRO A 56 -3.71 4.07 -7.85
CA PRO A 56 -4.02 4.33 -6.45
C PRO A 56 -3.80 3.10 -5.58
N LEU A 57 -3.31 3.35 -4.36
CA LEU A 57 -3.17 2.35 -3.31
C LEU A 57 -3.35 3.08 -1.98
N TYR A 58 -4.48 2.83 -1.32
CA TYR A 58 -4.83 3.36 -0.02
C TYR A 58 -4.62 2.26 1.03
N TYR A 59 -4.22 2.65 2.24
CA TYR A 59 -4.14 1.75 3.38
C TYR A 59 -4.64 2.43 4.65
N ALA A 60 -5.06 1.62 5.62
CA ALA A 60 -5.45 2.07 6.95
C ALA A 60 -4.97 1.06 7.99
N GLN A 61 -4.37 1.56 9.07
CA GLN A 61 -4.07 0.77 10.25
C GLN A 61 -5.18 0.98 11.27
N CYS A 62 -5.93 -0.07 11.55
CA CYS A 62 -6.90 -0.14 12.64
C CYS A 62 -6.29 -0.90 13.82
N ALA A 63 -7.00 -0.92 14.96
CA ALA A 63 -6.53 -1.61 16.16
C ALA A 63 -6.16 -3.08 15.90
N ASP A 64 -7.05 -3.81 15.21
CA ASP A 64 -6.92 -5.26 15.01
C ASP A 64 -6.74 -5.67 13.54
N ALA A 65 -6.60 -4.70 12.63
CA ALA A 65 -6.55 -4.97 11.20
C ALA A 65 -5.69 -3.97 10.44
N PHE A 66 -5.02 -4.46 9.39
CA PHE A 66 -4.41 -3.63 8.37
C PHE A 66 -5.23 -3.77 7.08
N LEU A 67 -5.80 -2.67 6.60
CA LEU A 67 -6.61 -2.64 5.39
C LEU A 67 -5.83 -1.98 4.26
N PHE A 68 -6.05 -2.44 3.03
CA PHE A 68 -5.57 -1.78 1.83
C PHE A 68 -6.53 -1.99 0.66
N ALA A 69 -6.59 -1.01 -0.25
CA ALA A 69 -7.44 -1.07 -1.44
C ALA A 69 -6.96 -0.11 -2.53
N SER A 70 -7.38 -0.32 -3.78
CA SER A 70 -7.17 0.65 -4.86
C SER A 70 -8.13 1.85 -4.79
N GLU A 71 -9.14 1.81 -3.92
CA GLU A 71 -10.13 2.87 -3.77
C GLU A 71 -10.44 3.14 -2.30
N LEU A 72 -10.56 4.42 -1.94
CA LEU A 72 -10.94 4.84 -0.59
C LEU A 72 -12.31 4.30 -0.18
N ARG A 73 -13.25 4.21 -1.13
CA ARG A 73 -14.62 3.72 -0.87
C ARG A 73 -14.64 2.27 -0.38
N ALA A 74 -13.72 1.43 -0.86
CA ALA A 74 -13.59 0.05 -0.40
C ALA A 74 -13.12 -0.02 1.06
N LEU A 75 -12.21 0.88 1.47
CA LEU A 75 -11.82 0.99 2.88
C LEU A 75 -12.98 1.43 3.75
N LEU A 76 -13.76 2.42 3.32
CA LEU A 76 -14.94 2.90 4.06
C LEU A 76 -16.03 1.81 4.16
N ALA A 77 -16.23 1.03 3.10
CA ALA A 77 -17.19 -0.07 3.08
C ALA A 77 -16.85 -1.21 4.06
N SER A 78 -15.61 -1.29 4.55
CA SER A 78 -15.22 -2.27 5.57
C SER A 78 -15.89 -2.05 6.94
N GLY A 79 -16.39 -0.84 7.21
CA GLY A 79 -16.89 -0.45 8.53
C GLY A 79 -15.80 -0.27 9.60
N LEU A 80 -14.54 -0.59 9.30
CA LEU A 80 -13.40 -0.43 10.20
C LEU A 80 -12.72 0.94 10.09
N VAL A 81 -13.05 1.70 9.04
CA VAL A 81 -12.55 3.06 8.80
C VAL A 81 -13.71 4.05 8.82
N HIS A 82 -13.61 5.06 9.68
CA HIS A 82 -14.62 6.12 9.76
C HIS A 82 -14.34 7.23 8.75
N ALA A 83 -15.36 7.64 8.00
CA ALA A 83 -15.26 8.76 7.09
C ALA A 83 -15.09 10.07 7.88
N GLN A 84 -13.93 10.71 7.74
CA GLN A 84 -13.64 12.01 8.32
C GLN A 84 -13.03 12.94 7.28
N VAL A 85 -13.43 14.21 7.33
CA VAL A 85 -12.87 15.24 6.43
C VAL A 85 -11.55 15.71 7.03
N SER A 86 -10.48 15.57 6.25
CA SER A 86 -9.18 16.15 6.61
C SER A 86 -9.24 17.68 6.45
N SER A 87 -8.92 18.42 7.51
CA SER A 87 -8.81 19.88 7.43
C SER A 87 -7.76 20.33 6.40
N ALA A 88 -6.65 19.59 6.29
CA ALA A 88 -5.62 19.87 5.27
C ALA A 88 -6.14 19.61 3.85
N GLY A 89 -6.88 18.51 3.66
CA GLY A 89 -7.54 18.21 2.38
C GLY A 89 -8.58 19.25 2.01
N LEU A 90 -9.33 19.75 2.99
CA LEU A 90 -10.30 20.84 2.80
C LEU A 90 -9.63 22.14 2.38
N VAL A 91 -8.54 22.54 3.05
CA VAL A 91 -7.76 23.72 2.67
C VAL A 91 -7.22 23.56 1.24
N GLY A 92 -6.64 22.40 0.91
CA GLY A 92 -6.17 22.11 -0.44
C GLY A 92 -7.26 22.23 -1.49
N TYR A 93 -8.45 21.67 -1.20
CA TYR A 93 -9.61 21.77 -2.07
C TYR A 93 -10.06 23.23 -2.28
N LEU A 94 -10.14 24.02 -1.21
CA LEU A 94 -10.58 25.42 -1.29
C LEU A 94 -9.58 26.31 -2.06
N LEU A 95 -8.28 26.02 -1.96
CA LEU A 95 -7.25 26.79 -2.65
C LEU A 95 -7.05 26.36 -4.11
N MET A 96 -7.15 25.06 -4.41
CA MET A 96 -6.73 24.48 -5.69
C MET A 96 -7.90 23.91 -6.51
N GLY A 97 -9.12 23.94 -5.98
CA GLY A 97 -10.31 23.34 -6.61
C GLY A 97 -10.32 21.80 -6.64
N SER A 98 -9.31 21.16 -6.04
CA SER A 98 -9.18 19.71 -5.94
C SER A 98 -8.36 19.33 -4.71
N VAL A 99 -8.59 18.14 -4.16
CA VAL A 99 -7.73 17.60 -3.11
C VAL A 99 -6.48 17.06 -3.80
N PRO A 100 -5.28 17.62 -3.55
CA PRO A 100 -4.05 17.06 -4.08
C PRO A 100 -3.91 15.60 -3.62
N ASN A 101 -3.24 14.76 -4.43
CA ASN A 101 -3.05 13.34 -4.13
C ASN A 101 -2.66 13.19 -2.64
N PRO A 102 -3.37 12.36 -1.86
CA PRO A 102 -3.19 12.34 -0.41
C PRO A 102 -1.72 12.09 -0.08
N LEU A 103 -1.16 12.97 0.76
CA LEU A 103 0.19 12.85 1.34
C LEU A 103 0.24 11.67 2.32
#